data_AF-A0A164QBZ4-F1
#
_entry.id   AF-A0A164QBZ4-F1
#
_cell.length_a   1.000
_cell.length_b   1.000
_cell.length_c   1.000
_cell.angle_alpha   90.00
_cell.angle_beta   90.00
_cell.angle_gamma   90.00
#
_symmetry.space_group_name_H-M   'P 1'
#
loop_
_entity.id
_entity.type
_entity.pdbx_description
1 polymer ?
#
loop_
_entity_poly.entity_id
_entity_poly.type
_entity_poly.pdbx_seq_one_letter_code
_entity_poly.pdbx_strand_id
1 'polypeptide(L)'
;MGWDEPCLPITFTGYVVSPQFLIDYYKTEVLKRPNRKIHVLSVDSSLSEASKSISDKTGLCLWTVFRWQDQKYILGVCGDNPNPVYGPWLNRSHFECDAEWAKRLVDLRQLLVDEGAIGKNEEMVEYTWEAEDSEKENASRCEVWYQLAGFTGGNSEKHKERW
;
A
#
# COMPACT_ATOMS: atom_id res chain seq x y z
N MET A 1 2.76 22.78 -25.42
CA MET A 1 2.86 22.90 -23.95
C MET A 1 3.62 21.66 -23.51
N GLY A 2 4.85 21.84 -23.03
CA GLY A 2 5.77 20.75 -22.71
C GLY A 2 5.35 20.07 -21.41
N TRP A 3 5.42 18.74 -21.40
CA TRP A 3 5.15 17.88 -20.24
C TRP A 3 6.40 17.77 -19.35
N ASP A 4 7.18 18.84 -19.24
CA ASP A 4 8.50 18.86 -18.60
C ASP A 4 8.48 19.55 -17.23
N GLU A 5 7.32 19.60 -16.56
CA GLU A 5 7.32 19.95 -15.14
C GLU A 5 7.79 18.72 -14.35
N PRO A 6 8.88 18.83 -13.57
CA PRO A 6 9.32 17.73 -12.72
C PRO A 6 8.19 17.40 -11.75
N CYS A 7 7.76 16.14 -11.74
CA CYS A 7 6.80 15.67 -10.75
C CYS A 7 7.40 15.90 -9.37
N LEU A 8 6.82 16.84 -8.63
CA LEU A 8 7.28 17.17 -7.29
C LEU A 8 7.04 15.95 -6.37
N PRO A 9 7.92 15.71 -5.38
CA PRO A 9 7.79 14.54 -4.50
C PRO A 9 6.46 14.51 -3.76
N ILE A 10 5.87 13.33 -3.61
CA ILE A 10 4.60 13.12 -2.92
C ILE A 10 4.89 12.46 -1.57
N THR A 11 4.37 13.02 -0.48
CA THR A 11 4.57 12.44 0.85
C THR A 11 3.31 11.72 1.31
N PHE A 12 3.46 10.50 1.84
CA PHE A 12 2.40 9.68 2.40
C PHE A 12 2.68 9.44 3.87
N THR A 13 1.66 9.53 4.71
CA THR A 13 1.73 9.13 6.12
C THR A 13 0.84 7.93 6.35
N GLY A 14 1.35 6.88 7.00
CA GLY A 14 0.54 5.68 7.27
C GLY A 14 1.29 4.57 7.98
N TYR A 15 0.64 3.41 8.14
CA TYR A 15 1.26 2.24 8.74
C TYR A 15 1.93 1.35 7.68
N VAL A 16 3.14 0.91 7.98
CA VAL A 16 3.86 -0.05 7.13
C VAL A 16 3.36 -1.46 7.44
N VAL A 17 2.93 -2.19 6.41
CA VAL A 17 2.45 -3.56 6.51
C VAL A 17 3.16 -4.46 5.50
N SER A 18 3.27 -5.75 5.84
CA SER A 18 3.85 -6.71 4.90
C SER A 18 2.90 -6.99 3.72
N PRO A 19 3.44 -7.27 2.52
CA PRO A 19 2.60 -7.72 1.39
C PRO A 19 1.84 -9.01 1.70
N GLN A 20 2.47 -9.91 2.47
CA GLN A 20 1.88 -11.19 2.89
C GLN A 20 0.65 -10.98 3.78
N PHE A 21 0.71 -10.04 4.73
CA PHE A 21 -0.43 -9.66 5.56
C PHE A 21 -1.64 -9.26 4.70
N LEU A 22 -1.47 -8.36 3.73
CA LEU A 22 -2.58 -7.91 2.89
C LEU A 22 -3.19 -9.05 2.07
N ILE A 23 -2.36 -9.96 1.56
CA ILE A 23 -2.84 -11.15 0.83
C ILE A 23 -3.58 -12.13 1.74
N ASP A 24 -3.09 -12.35 2.95
CA ASP A 24 -3.75 -13.25 3.90
C ASP A 24 -5.05 -12.64 4.41
N TYR A 25 -5.06 -11.33 4.70
CA TYR A 25 -6.26 -10.57 5.02
C TYR A 25 -7.29 -10.66 3.89
N TYR A 26 -6.87 -10.46 2.64
CA TYR A 26 -7.73 -10.63 1.47
C TYR A 26 -8.37 -12.03 1.43
N LYS A 27 -7.57 -13.08 1.57
CA LYS A 27 -8.06 -14.46 1.50
C LYS A 27 -9.00 -14.80 2.66
N THR A 28 -8.72 -14.32 3.87
CA THR A 28 -9.45 -14.66 5.10
C THR A 28 -10.70 -13.82 5.26
N GLU A 29 -10.56 -12.50 5.22
CA GLU A 29 -11.62 -11.55 5.56
C GLU A 29 -12.49 -11.17 4.36
N VAL A 30 -11.88 -11.00 3.18
CA VAL A 30 -12.60 -10.55 1.97
C VAL A 30 -13.18 -11.75 1.20
N LEU A 31 -12.32 -12.68 0.77
CA LEU A 31 -12.73 -13.84 -0.02
C LEU A 31 -13.34 -14.97 0.81
N LYS A 32 -13.06 -15.03 2.12
CA LYS A 32 -13.46 -16.12 3.02
C LYS A 32 -12.98 -17.50 2.53
N ARG A 33 -11.77 -17.54 1.97
CA ARG A 33 -11.08 -18.71 1.40
C ARG A 33 -9.57 -18.67 1.72
N PRO A 34 -9.14 -18.98 2.96
CA PRO A 34 -7.74 -18.85 3.41
C PRO A 34 -6.74 -19.63 2.54
N ASN A 35 -7.14 -20.79 2.01
CA ASN A 35 -6.26 -21.65 1.20
C ASN A 35 -6.28 -21.33 -0.30
N ARG A 36 -6.96 -20.25 -0.73
CA ARG A 36 -7.04 -19.88 -2.15
C ARG A 36 -5.67 -19.41 -2.62
N LYS A 37 -5.17 -19.99 -3.71
CA LYS A 37 -4.01 -19.45 -4.44
C LYS A 37 -4.42 -18.20 -5.22
N ILE A 38 -3.56 -17.17 -5.18
CA ILE A 38 -3.73 -15.93 -5.94
C ILE A 38 -2.84 -16.04 -7.18
N HIS A 39 -3.37 -15.64 -8.33
CA HIS A 39 -2.59 -15.56 -9.57
C HIS A 39 -1.82 -14.24 -9.60
N VAL A 40 -0.62 -14.22 -10.18
CA VAL A 40 0.22 -13.01 -10.25
C VAL A 40 -0.53 -11.80 -10.82
N LEU A 41 -1.34 -12.00 -11.87
CA LEU A 41 -2.14 -10.95 -12.51
C LEU A 41 -3.27 -10.39 -11.63
N SER A 42 -3.60 -11.09 -10.54
CA SER A 42 -4.64 -10.69 -9.57
C SER A 42 -4.06 -10.19 -8.24
N VAL A 43 -2.74 -10.12 -8.08
CA VAL A 43 -2.13 -9.69 -6.82
C VAL A 43 -2.49 -8.23 -6.53
N ASP A 44 -2.33 -7.34 -7.50
CA ASP A 44 -2.64 -5.92 -7.34
C ASP A 44 -4.10 -5.67 -6.93
N SER A 45 -5.04 -6.32 -7.60
CA SER A 45 -6.46 -6.24 -7.26
C SER A 45 -6.74 -6.82 -5.88
N SER A 46 -6.07 -7.90 -5.49
CA SER A 46 -6.22 -8.52 -4.16
C SER A 46 -5.75 -7.58 -3.04
N LEU A 47 -4.60 -6.92 -3.24
CA LEU A 47 -4.07 -5.92 -2.32
C LEU A 47 -5.02 -4.71 -2.21
N SER A 48 -5.51 -4.23 -3.34
CA SER A 48 -6.48 -3.13 -3.40
C SER A 48 -7.81 -3.47 -2.70
N GLU A 49 -8.32 -4.68 -2.87
CA GLU A 49 -9.54 -5.17 -2.19
C GLU A 49 -9.33 -5.34 -0.68
N ALA A 50 -8.14 -5.78 -0.24
CA ALA A 50 -7.79 -5.83 1.19
C ALA A 50 -7.82 -4.42 1.81
N SER A 51 -7.10 -3.47 1.21
CA SER A 51 -7.06 -2.09 1.70
C SER A 51 -8.42 -1.41 1.69
N LYS A 52 -9.25 -1.69 0.68
CA LYS A 52 -10.63 -1.21 0.64
C LYS A 52 -11.46 -1.78 1.79
N SER A 53 -11.35 -3.07 2.07
CA SER A 53 -12.05 -3.70 3.20
C SER A 53 -11.61 -3.11 4.54
N ILE A 54 -10.31 -2.85 4.73
CA ILE A 54 -9.77 -2.17 5.92
C ILE A 54 -10.30 -0.73 6.00
N SER A 55 -10.33 -0.02 4.87
CA SER A 55 -10.90 1.33 4.75
C SER A 55 -12.36 1.35 5.21
N ASP A 56 -13.18 0.42 4.71
CA ASP A 56 -14.60 0.30 5.04
C ASP A 56 -14.81 -0.05 6.53
N LYS A 57 -13.99 -0.94 7.12
CA LYS A 57 -14.07 -1.29 8.54
C LYS A 57 -13.69 -0.15 9.48
N THR A 58 -12.75 0.70 9.08
CA THR A 58 -12.21 1.79 9.92
C THR A 58 -12.84 3.15 9.63
N GLY A 59 -13.55 3.28 8.51
CA GLY A 59 -14.10 4.54 8.04
C GLY A 59 -13.04 5.52 7.52
N LEU A 60 -11.80 5.07 7.31
CA LEU A 60 -10.74 5.87 6.69
C LEU A 60 -10.66 5.58 5.20
N CYS A 61 -10.39 6.59 4.38
CA CYS A 61 -10.01 6.36 2.99
C CYS A 61 -8.50 6.09 2.98
N LEU A 62 -8.10 4.84 2.72
CA LEU A 62 -6.70 4.44 2.71
C LEU A 62 -6.13 4.37 1.30
N TRP A 63 -4.91 4.87 1.14
CA TRP A 63 -4.09 4.58 -0.04
C TRP A 63 -3.18 3.40 0.22
N THR A 64 -2.89 2.63 -0.83
CA THR A 64 -1.94 1.52 -0.77
C THR A 64 -0.72 1.91 -1.59
N VAL A 65 0.38 2.20 -0.92
CA VAL A 65 1.60 2.71 -1.55
C VAL A 65 2.70 1.69 -1.37
N PHE A 66 3.38 1.30 -2.44
CA PHE A 66 4.50 0.37 -2.34
C PHE A 66 5.79 1.14 -1.98
N ARG A 67 6.45 0.71 -0.91
CA ARG A 67 7.76 1.21 -0.49
C ARG A 67 8.82 0.22 -0.97
N TRP A 68 9.47 0.55 -2.08
CA TRP A 68 10.38 -0.36 -2.77
C TRP A 68 11.67 -0.64 -1.96
N GLN A 69 12.09 0.28 -1.10
CA GLN A 69 13.34 0.17 -0.32
C GLN A 69 13.34 -1.03 0.62
N ASP A 70 12.19 -1.44 1.14
CA ASP A 70 12.04 -2.61 2.02
C ASP A 70 10.94 -3.57 1.57
N GLN A 71 10.43 -3.38 0.35
CA GLN A 71 9.43 -4.25 -0.29
C GLN A 71 8.14 -4.40 0.53
N LYS A 72 7.72 -3.33 1.21
CA LYS A 72 6.49 -3.30 2.01
C LYS A 72 5.45 -2.36 1.41
N TYR A 73 4.25 -2.42 1.97
CA TYR A 73 3.19 -1.47 1.64
C TYR A 73 2.95 -0.52 2.79
N ILE A 74 2.58 0.71 2.46
CA ILE A 74 2.07 1.70 3.40
C ILE A 74 0.57 1.79 3.18
N LEU A 75 -0.20 1.58 4.25
CA LEU A 75 -1.60 1.95 4.30
C LEU A 75 -1.66 3.44 4.68
N GLY A 76 -1.62 4.29 3.66
CA GLY A 76 -1.60 5.75 3.78
C GLY A 76 -2.94 6.29 4.25
N VAL A 77 -2.94 7.10 5.31
CA VAL A 77 -4.13 7.74 5.89
C VAL A 77 -4.27 9.21 5.47
N CYS A 78 -3.15 9.84 5.15
CA CYS A 78 -3.05 11.19 4.62
C CYS A 78 -1.81 11.28 3.72
N GLY A 79 -1.77 12.29 2.87
CA GLY A 79 -0.61 12.57 2.05
C GLY A 79 -0.63 13.98 1.50
N ASP A 80 0.56 14.54 1.32
CA ASP A 80 0.77 15.86 0.75
C ASP A 80 1.22 15.69 -0.70
N ASN A 81 0.35 16.09 -1.62
CA ASN A 81 0.65 16.10 -3.04
C ASN A 81 0.82 17.53 -3.55
N PRO A 82 2.06 17.95 -3.84
CA PRO A 82 2.32 19.28 -4.39
C PRO A 82 1.86 19.45 -5.84
N ASN A 83 1.43 18.38 -6.53
CA ASN A 83 1.02 18.40 -7.93
C ASN A 83 -0.52 18.50 -8.08
N PRO A 84 -1.09 19.67 -8.43
CA PRO A 84 -2.54 19.90 -8.44
C PRO A 84 -3.30 19.10 -9.52
N VAL A 85 -2.59 18.56 -10.52
CA VAL A 85 -3.17 17.78 -11.62
C VAL A 85 -3.76 16.45 -11.14
N TYR A 86 -3.28 15.91 -10.02
CA TYR A 86 -3.69 14.60 -9.51
C TYR A 86 -4.86 14.66 -8.50
N GLY A 87 -5.59 15.79 -8.48
CA GLY A 87 -6.81 15.97 -7.67
C GLY A 87 -6.55 16.31 -6.21
N PRO A 88 -7.62 16.48 -5.40
CA PRO A 88 -7.51 16.81 -3.98
C PRO A 88 -7.04 15.60 -3.17
N TRP A 89 -6.01 15.79 -2.34
CA TRP A 89 -5.50 14.78 -1.42
C TRP A 89 -5.97 15.08 0.02
N LEU A 90 -6.10 14.04 0.84
CA LEU A 90 -6.36 14.18 2.27
C LEU A 90 -5.06 14.66 2.93
N ASN A 91 -4.77 15.96 2.81
CA ASN A 91 -3.64 16.55 3.53
C ASN A 91 -3.86 16.43 5.03
N ARG A 92 -2.81 16.14 5.77
CA ARG A 92 -2.86 15.92 7.22
C ARG A 92 -3.54 17.09 7.95
N SER A 93 -3.17 18.31 7.58
CA SER A 93 -3.69 19.57 8.15
C SER A 93 -5.21 19.73 8.06
N HIS A 94 -5.89 19.02 7.14
CA HIS A 94 -7.35 19.05 7.05
C HIS A 94 -8.04 18.28 8.18
N PHE A 95 -7.35 17.32 8.80
CA PHE A 95 -7.94 16.37 9.77
C PHE A 95 -7.32 16.45 11.17
N GLU A 96 -6.25 17.22 11.36
CA GLU A 96 -5.57 17.35 12.66
C GLU A 96 -6.50 17.79 13.80
N CYS A 97 -7.58 18.51 13.48
CA CYS A 97 -8.58 18.95 14.45
C CYS A 97 -9.87 18.09 14.44
N ASP A 98 -9.96 17.07 13.58
CA ASP A 98 -11.13 16.22 13.45
C ASP A 98 -11.07 15.05 14.46
N ALA A 99 -11.89 15.14 15.51
CA ALA A 99 -11.98 14.12 16.54
C ALA A 99 -12.46 12.76 16.01
N GLU A 100 -13.29 12.75 14.96
CA GLU A 100 -13.75 11.51 14.34
C GLU A 100 -12.61 10.86 13.57
N TRP A 101 -11.83 11.64 12.82
CA TRP A 101 -10.63 11.12 12.16
C TRP A 101 -9.61 10.55 13.15
N ALA A 102 -9.35 11.27 14.26
CA ALA A 102 -8.47 10.79 15.32
C ALA A 102 -8.95 9.46 15.93
N LYS A 103 -10.26 9.30 16.14
CA LYS A 103 -10.84 8.03 16.59
C LYS A 103 -10.65 6.92 15.56
N ARG A 104 -10.95 7.19 14.28
CA ARG A 104 -10.80 6.21 13.19
C ARG A 104 -9.34 5.77 13.01
N LEU A 105 -8.36 6.63 13.28
CA LEU A 105 -6.94 6.25 13.32
C LEU A 105 -6.63 5.26 14.45
N VAL A 106 -7.22 5.47 15.64
CA VAL A 106 -7.10 4.52 16.76
C VAL A 106 -7.71 3.18 16.38
N ASP A 107 -8.89 3.20 15.75
CA ASP A 107 -9.57 1.99 15.27
C ASP A 107 -8.73 1.24 14.22
N LEU A 108 -8.13 1.96 13.25
CA LEU A 108 -7.20 1.38 12.27
C LEU A 108 -6.00 0.73 12.95
N ARG A 109 -5.35 1.45 13.86
CA ARG A 109 -4.18 0.92 14.58
C ARG A 109 -4.54 -0.33 15.36
N GLN A 110 -5.66 -0.30 16.07
CA GLN A 110 -6.14 -1.44 16.86
C GLN A 110 -6.39 -2.66 15.97
N LEU A 111 -7.07 -2.48 14.83
CA LEU A 111 -7.28 -3.53 13.85
C LEU A 111 -5.95 -4.11 13.36
N LEU A 112 -4.99 -3.28 12.96
CA LEU A 112 -3.69 -3.76 12.47
C LEU A 112 -2.88 -4.51 13.54
N VAL A 113 -2.99 -4.12 14.81
CA VAL A 113 -2.37 -4.84 15.93
C VAL A 113 -3.07 -6.18 16.18
N ASP A 114 -4.41 -6.20 16.17
CA ASP A 114 -5.20 -7.41 16.45
C ASP A 114 -5.01 -8.47 15.36
N GLU A 115 -4.86 -8.04 14.10
CA GLU A 115 -4.56 -8.92 12.96
C GLU A 115 -3.07 -9.27 12.86
N GLY A 116 -2.22 -8.75 13.76
CA GLY A 116 -0.78 -9.01 13.76
C GLY A 116 -0.01 -8.39 12.59
N ALA A 117 -0.59 -7.38 11.94
CA ALA A 117 0.04 -6.66 10.83
C ALA A 117 1.21 -5.79 11.30
N ILE A 118 1.08 -5.20 12.50
CA ILE A 118 2.06 -4.31 13.15
C ILE A 118 2.22 -4.63 14.64
N GLY A 119 3.32 -4.16 15.24
CA GLY A 119 3.57 -4.28 16.68
C GLY A 119 2.74 -3.32 17.53
N LYS A 120 2.57 -3.65 18.82
CA LYS A 120 1.82 -2.83 19.80
C LYS A 120 2.37 -1.42 20.03
N ASN A 121 3.62 -1.16 19.64
CA ASN A 121 4.29 0.13 19.78
C ASN A 121 4.68 0.72 18.42
N GLU A 122 4.17 0.16 17.33
CA GLU A 122 4.48 0.66 16.00
C GLU A 122 3.71 1.96 15.75
N GLU A 123 4.40 2.91 15.13
CA GLU A 123 3.91 4.25 14.81
C GLU A 123 3.76 4.39 13.30
N MET A 124 2.96 5.38 12.87
CA MET A 124 2.89 5.72 11.45
C MET A 124 4.23 6.31 10.98
N VAL A 125 4.57 6.03 9.73
CA VAL A 125 5.77 6.56 9.07
C VAL A 125 5.36 7.58 8.02
N GLU A 126 6.26 8.52 7.75
CA GLU A 126 6.23 9.36 6.57
C GLU A 126 7.10 8.73 5.48
N TYR A 127 6.59 8.73 4.24
CA TYR A 127 7.28 8.21 3.07
C TYR A 127 7.13 9.17 1.91
N THR A 128 8.26 9.65 1.40
CA THR A 128 8.31 10.50 0.23
C THR A 128 8.60 9.65 -1.00
N TRP A 129 7.68 9.70 -1.96
CA TRP A 129 7.80 9.11 -3.27
C TRP A 129 8.31 10.13 -4.27
N GLU A 130 9.31 9.73 -5.06
CA GLU A 130 9.91 10.53 -6.11
C GLU A 130 9.68 9.85 -7.47
N ALA A 131 9.42 10.63 -8.52
CA ALA A 131 9.12 10.06 -9.83
C ALA A 131 10.28 9.25 -10.43
N GLU A 132 11.52 9.58 -10.06
CA GLU A 132 12.71 8.83 -10.47
C GLU A 132 12.77 7.39 -9.92
N ASP A 133 12.00 7.10 -8.86
CA ASP A 133 11.94 5.76 -8.28
C ASP A 133 10.96 4.82 -8.99
N SER A 134 10.16 5.33 -9.93
CA SER A 134 9.09 4.56 -10.60
C SER A 134 9.58 3.25 -11.24
N GLU A 135 10.74 3.23 -11.90
CA GLU A 135 11.28 2.01 -12.51
C GLU A 135 11.70 0.97 -11.46
N LYS A 136 12.41 1.41 -10.41
CA LYS A 136 12.84 0.54 -9.30
C LYS A 136 11.64 -0.01 -8.55
N GLU A 137 10.65 0.84 -8.30
CA GLU A 137 9.40 0.48 -7.66
C GLU A 137 8.67 -0.60 -8.46
N ASN A 138 8.48 -0.38 -9.76
CA ASN A 138 7.79 -1.34 -10.63
C ASN A 138 8.50 -2.69 -10.68
N ALA A 139 9.83 -2.69 -10.82
CA ALA A 139 10.62 -3.93 -10.83
C ALA A 139 10.49 -4.70 -9.51
N SER A 140 10.70 -4.02 -8.38
CA SER A 140 10.62 -4.65 -7.06
C SER A 140 9.20 -5.12 -6.72
N ARG A 141 8.18 -4.35 -7.12
CA ARG A 141 6.77 -4.73 -6.92
C ARG A 141 6.42 -6.01 -7.67
N CYS A 142 6.86 -6.15 -8.91
CA CYS A 142 6.66 -7.37 -9.69
C CYS A 142 7.29 -8.58 -8.99
N GLU A 143 8.52 -8.46 -8.48
CA GLU A 143 9.20 -9.54 -7.75
C GLU A 143 8.37 -10.02 -6.54
N VAL A 144 7.86 -9.08 -5.74
CA VAL A 144 6.97 -9.38 -4.61
C VAL A 144 5.71 -10.10 -5.08
N TRP A 145 5.08 -9.67 -6.17
CA TRP A 145 3.87 -10.30 -6.68
C TRP A 145 4.09 -11.74 -7.14
N TYR A 146 5.23 -12.02 -7.78
CA TYR A 146 5.60 -13.39 -8.12
C TYR A 146 5.77 -14.25 -6.87
N GLN A 147 6.45 -13.74 -5.84
CA GLN A 147 6.63 -14.46 -4.58
C GLN A 147 5.28 -14.78 -3.90
N LEU A 148 4.37 -13.80 -3.82
CA LEU A 148 3.04 -13.95 -3.21
C LEU A 148 2.14 -14.94 -3.98
N ALA A 149 2.30 -15.02 -5.30
CA ALA A 149 1.61 -16.00 -6.14
C ALA A 149 2.22 -17.42 -6.03
N GLY A 150 3.29 -17.59 -5.24
CA GLY A 150 3.96 -18.86 -5.02
C GLY A 150 4.99 -19.23 -6.09
N PHE A 151 5.48 -18.27 -6.86
CA PHE A 151 6.61 -18.49 -7.78
C PHE A 151 7.92 -18.35 -7.01
N THR A 152 8.48 -19.47 -6.58
CA THR A 152 9.85 -19.53 -6.05
C THR A 152 10.81 -19.86 -7.18
N GLY A 153 11.34 -18.82 -7.85
CA GLY A 153 12.57 -18.87 -8.66
C GLY A 153 12.76 -20.06 -9.62
N GLY A 154 12.25 -19.95 -10.84
CA GLY A 154 12.75 -20.68 -12.00
C GLY A 154 13.30 -19.71 -13.03
N ASN A 155 14.61 -19.46 -13.00
CA ASN A 155 15.38 -18.60 -13.93
C ASN A 155 14.87 -17.16 -14.11
N SER A 156 15.40 -16.26 -13.28
CA SER A 156 15.31 -14.80 -13.46
C SER A 156 15.85 -14.29 -14.81
N GLU A 157 16.52 -15.13 -15.60
CA GLU A 157 17.03 -14.77 -16.93
C GLU A 157 16.01 -14.98 -18.06
N LYS A 158 15.02 -15.89 -17.93
CA LYS A 158 14.09 -16.16 -19.06
C LYS A 158 12.86 -15.26 -19.10
N HIS A 159 12.55 -14.57 -18.02
CA HIS A 159 11.39 -13.66 -17.96
C HIS A 159 11.72 -12.21 -18.33
N LYS A 160 13.01 -11.86 -18.43
CA LYS A 160 13.45 -10.53 -18.88
C LYS A 160 13.37 -10.32 -20.40
N GLU A 161 13.18 -11.39 -21.19
CA GLU A 161 13.14 -11.30 -22.67
C GLU A 161 11.72 -11.23 -23.26
N ARG A 162 10.69 -10.94 -22.47
CA ARG A 162 9.31 -10.96 -22.99
C ARG A 162 8.46 -9.70 -22.83
N TRP A 163 9.09 -8.57 -22.49
CA TRP A 163 8.48 -7.24 -22.56
C TRP A 163 9.53 -6.21 -22.96
#